data_AF-A0A9D6MZ98-F1
#
_entry.id   AF-A0A9D6MZ98-F1
#
_cell.length_a   1.000
_cell.length_b   1.000
_cell.length_c   1.000
_cell.angle_alpha   90.00
_cell.angle_beta   90.00
_cell.angle_gamma   90.00
#
_symmetry.space_group_name_H-M   'P 1'
#
loop_
_entity.id
_entity.type
_entity.pdbx_description
1 polymer ?
#
loop_
_entity_poly.entity_id
_entity_poly.type
_entity_poly.pdbx_seq_one_letter_code
_entity_poly.pdbx_strand_id
1 'polypeptide(L)'
;MSSHFDASEFIDDDLQPVRKPGYESAPKSAAAAWTGAARALSREEVEVKVGEMQQRLAELKGEQQRLERERAALEETRRRQSEFTTGRQEMIQNLTRSVAMLEEGEIAHRREAEQRGRALGDMKIALEKVLSLNSEAWDKTNFEVELTRALTTVDNARMEWNSARVKFAELNGDAAQSGRNPEGAGPASPASGIPHGFADLCRLGFAINWPLFLLGLLIFLTLWFRR
;
A
#
# COMPACT_ATOMS: atom_id res chain seq x y z
N MET A 1 -8.03 30.22 18.63
CA MET A 1 -8.70 29.90 19.91
C MET A 1 -7.97 28.71 20.50
N SER A 2 -7.11 28.96 21.48
CA SER A 2 -6.24 27.98 22.11
C SER A 2 -7.03 27.21 23.17
N SER A 3 -7.33 25.94 22.92
CA SER A 3 -7.89 25.03 23.93
C SER A 3 -6.84 24.78 25.00
N HIS A 4 -7.09 25.32 26.18
CA HIS A 4 -6.31 25.11 27.39
C HIS A 4 -6.38 23.62 27.74
N PHE A 5 -5.27 22.90 27.57
CA PHE A 5 -5.18 21.51 28.02
C PHE A 5 -5.28 21.50 29.54
N ASP A 6 -6.32 20.85 30.06
CA ASP A 6 -6.51 20.65 31.48
C ASP A 6 -5.78 19.36 31.89
N ALA A 7 -4.70 19.52 32.66
CA ALA A 7 -3.89 18.41 33.16
C ALA A 7 -4.65 17.52 34.18
N SER A 8 -5.88 17.89 34.54
CA SER A 8 -6.74 17.18 35.49
C SER A 8 -7.59 16.08 34.84
N GLU A 9 -7.70 16.03 33.50
CA GLU A 9 -8.54 15.05 32.78
C GLU A 9 -7.89 13.65 32.70
N PHE A 10 -6.59 13.55 33.00
CA PHE A 10 -5.82 12.29 33.00
C PHE A 10 -5.68 11.66 34.41
N ILE A 11 -6.54 12.01 35.35
CA ILE A 11 -6.57 11.36 36.65
C ILE A 11 -7.47 10.13 36.52
N ASP A 12 -6.84 8.96 36.30
CA ASP A 12 -7.48 7.65 36.43
C ASP A 12 -8.13 7.52 37.82
N ASP A 13 -9.46 7.49 37.86
CA ASP A 13 -10.26 7.23 39.07
C ASP A 13 -10.09 5.77 39.58
N ASP A 14 -9.35 4.94 38.82
CA ASP A 14 -9.04 3.54 39.14
C ASP A 14 -7.77 3.35 39.98
N LEU A 15 -7.04 4.42 40.30
CA LEU A 15 -5.92 4.41 41.24
C LEU A 15 -6.32 4.90 42.63
N GLN A 16 -7.47 4.44 43.14
CA GLN A 16 -7.61 4.43 44.60
C GLN A 16 -6.56 3.47 45.16
N PRO A 17 -5.70 3.90 46.10
CA PRO A 17 -4.87 2.98 46.84
C PRO A 17 -5.83 2.06 47.58
N VAL A 18 -6.02 0.86 47.04
CA VAL A 18 -6.57 -0.27 47.79
C VAL A 18 -5.77 -0.28 49.07
N ARG A 19 -6.41 0.11 50.18
CA ARG A 19 -5.86 -0.03 51.52
C ARG A 19 -5.30 -1.44 51.55
N LYS A 20 -3.97 -1.56 51.60
CA LYS A 20 -3.33 -2.83 51.93
C LYS A 20 -4.06 -3.30 53.18
N PRO A 21 -4.70 -4.49 53.18
CA PRO A 21 -5.15 -5.04 54.42
C PRO A 21 -3.88 -5.14 55.27
N GLY A 22 -3.84 -4.34 56.33
CA GLY A 22 -2.82 -4.51 57.34
C GLY A 22 -2.85 -5.96 57.77
N TYR A 23 -1.68 -6.47 58.14
CA TYR A 23 -1.61 -7.56 59.11
C TYR A 23 -2.21 -7.04 60.43
N GLU A 24 -3.52 -6.78 60.44
CA GLU A 24 -4.30 -6.74 61.65
C GLU A 24 -4.42 -8.20 62.06
N SER A 25 -3.70 -8.50 63.13
CA SER A 25 -3.89 -9.66 63.99
C SER A 25 -5.33 -10.15 63.91
N ALA A 26 -5.52 -11.30 63.27
CA ALA A 26 -6.80 -11.98 63.19
C ALA A 26 -7.49 -11.95 64.55
N PRO A 27 -8.79 -11.61 64.63
CA PRO A 27 -9.52 -11.80 65.87
C PRO A 27 -9.40 -13.29 66.23
N LYS A 28 -8.72 -13.59 67.34
CA LYS A 28 -8.78 -14.88 68.02
C LYS A 28 -10.19 -15.04 68.61
N SER A 29 -11.20 -15.12 67.75
CA SER A 29 -12.59 -15.38 68.13
C SER A 29 -13.41 -15.82 66.91
N ALA A 30 -12.91 -16.84 66.21
CA ALA A 30 -13.73 -17.67 65.32
C ALA A 30 -13.46 -19.18 65.51
N ALA A 31 -12.52 -19.54 66.39
CA ALA A 31 -12.28 -20.92 66.81
C ALA A 31 -13.23 -21.36 67.95
N ALA A 32 -14.17 -20.52 68.38
CA ALA A 32 -15.04 -20.76 69.54
C ALA A 32 -16.54 -20.83 69.21
N ALA A 33 -16.92 -21.11 67.96
CA ALA A 33 -18.32 -21.29 67.57
C ALA A 33 -18.60 -22.61 66.81
N TRP A 34 -17.73 -23.61 66.98
CA TRP A 34 -17.95 -24.99 66.50
C TRP A 34 -18.07 -26.01 67.67
N THR A 35 -18.37 -25.51 68.88
CA THR A 35 -18.53 -26.34 70.09
C THR A 35 -19.92 -26.23 70.71
N GLY A 36 -20.91 -25.80 69.93
CA GLY A 36 -22.33 -25.84 70.32
C GLY A 36 -23.06 -26.94 69.58
N ALA A 37 -23.15 -28.13 70.20
CA ALA A 37 -24.07 -29.21 69.85
C ALA A 37 -24.14 -29.57 68.36
N ALA A 38 -23.15 -30.35 67.91
CA ALA A 38 -23.31 -31.25 66.77
C ALA A 38 -24.38 -32.30 67.09
N ARG A 39 -25.65 -31.91 67.04
CA ARG A 39 -26.67 -32.84 66.57
C ARG A 39 -26.28 -33.09 65.13
N ALA A 40 -25.89 -34.33 64.80
CA ALA A 40 -25.60 -34.69 63.42
C ALA A 40 -26.76 -34.18 62.57
N LEU A 41 -26.47 -33.25 61.63
CA LEU A 41 -27.48 -32.83 60.66
C LEU A 41 -28.11 -34.10 60.11
N SER A 42 -29.44 -34.16 60.09
CA SER A 42 -30.09 -35.35 59.55
C SER A 42 -29.65 -35.51 58.09
N ARG A 43 -29.59 -36.74 57.61
CA ARG A 43 -29.17 -37.05 56.23
C ARG A 43 -29.94 -36.21 55.20
N GLU A 44 -31.20 -35.90 55.50
CA GLU A 44 -32.07 -34.98 54.75
C GLU A 44 -31.56 -33.53 54.72
N GLU A 45 -31.16 -32.92 55.84
CA GLU A 45 -30.65 -31.53 55.82
C GLU A 45 -29.34 -31.39 55.02
N VAL A 46 -28.52 -32.45 54.99
CA VAL A 46 -27.31 -32.48 54.15
C VAL A 46 -27.67 -32.59 52.67
N GLU A 47 -28.63 -33.43 52.32
CA GLU A 47 -29.12 -33.55 50.93
C GLU A 47 -29.75 -32.24 50.43
N VAL A 48 -30.53 -31.54 51.26
CA VAL A 48 -31.09 -30.21 50.94
C VAL A 48 -29.97 -29.20 50.68
N LYS A 49 -28.95 -29.12 51.55
CA LYS A 49 -27.80 -28.24 51.34
C LYS A 49 -26.99 -28.58 50.09
N VAL A 50 -26.82 -29.87 49.77
CA VAL A 50 -26.13 -30.28 48.54
C VAL A 50 -26.93 -29.86 47.32
N GLY A 51 -28.25 -30.00 47.33
CA GLY A 51 -29.15 -29.51 46.26
C GLY A 51 -29.05 -28.00 46.07
N GLU A 52 -29.13 -27.22 47.16
CA GLU A 52 -28.97 -25.76 47.12
C GLU A 52 -27.60 -25.34 46.56
N MET A 53 -26.52 -26.02 46.96
CA MET A 53 -25.17 -25.75 46.46
C MET A 53 -25.01 -26.12 44.98
N GLN A 54 -25.62 -27.22 44.54
CA GLN A 54 -25.63 -27.61 43.12
C GLN A 54 -26.41 -26.60 42.28
N GLN A 55 -27.52 -26.08 42.78
CA GLN A 55 -28.31 -25.06 42.11
C GLN A 55 -27.56 -23.74 42.00
N ARG A 56 -26.92 -23.28 43.10
CA ARG A 56 -26.03 -22.10 43.06
C ARG A 56 -24.87 -22.28 42.09
N LEU A 57 -24.29 -23.48 42.01
CA LEU A 57 -23.23 -23.77 41.05
C LEU A 57 -23.72 -23.68 39.60
N ALA A 58 -24.96 -24.12 39.33
CA ALA A 58 -25.56 -24.00 38.01
C ALA A 58 -25.84 -22.55 37.64
N GLU A 59 -26.35 -21.74 38.57
CA GLU A 59 -26.55 -20.30 38.40
C GLU A 59 -25.24 -19.57 38.10
N LEU A 60 -24.21 -19.80 38.92
CA LEU A 60 -22.86 -19.22 38.73
C LEU A 60 -22.25 -19.61 37.38
N LYS A 61 -22.41 -20.86 36.93
CA LYS A 61 -21.95 -21.28 35.60
C LYS A 61 -22.71 -20.59 34.48
N GLY A 62 -24.02 -20.38 34.65
CA GLY A 62 -24.83 -19.61 33.70
C GLY A 62 -24.36 -18.16 33.59
N GLU A 63 -24.10 -17.51 34.74
CA GLU A 63 -23.55 -16.16 34.80
C GLU A 63 -22.15 -16.08 34.18
N GLN A 64 -21.26 -17.04 34.47
CA GLN A 64 -19.94 -17.12 33.87
C GLN A 64 -20.03 -17.20 32.34
N GLN A 65 -20.87 -18.09 31.81
CA GLN A 65 -21.01 -18.25 30.36
C GLN A 65 -21.57 -16.99 29.70
N ARG A 66 -22.47 -16.27 30.36
CA ARG A 66 -22.95 -14.97 29.89
C ARG A 66 -21.82 -13.94 29.86
N LEU A 67 -21.03 -13.86 30.93
CA LEU A 67 -19.90 -12.94 31.02
C LEU A 67 -18.83 -13.23 29.96
N GLU A 68 -18.56 -14.50 29.67
CA GLU A 68 -17.63 -14.92 28.61
C GLU A 68 -18.11 -14.48 27.22
N ARG A 69 -19.42 -14.56 26.94
CA ARG A 69 -19.99 -14.06 25.68
C ARG A 69 -19.90 -12.53 25.58
N GLU A 70 -20.21 -11.83 26.66
CA GLU A 70 -20.08 -10.37 26.72
C GLU A 70 -18.62 -9.94 26.53
N ARG A 71 -17.66 -10.63 27.15
CA ARG A 71 -16.23 -10.42 26.92
C ARG A 71 -15.83 -10.66 25.46
N ALA A 72 -16.25 -11.78 24.87
CA ALA A 72 -15.94 -12.07 23.47
C ALA A 72 -16.46 -10.98 22.52
N ALA A 73 -17.66 -10.45 22.78
CA ALA A 73 -18.22 -9.35 21.99
C ALA A 73 -17.43 -8.04 22.14
N LEU A 74 -16.98 -7.72 23.36
CA LEU A 74 -16.14 -6.55 23.63
C LEU A 74 -14.75 -6.68 23.00
N GLU A 75 -14.13 -7.85 23.08
CA GLU A 75 -12.84 -8.13 22.46
C GLU A 75 -12.90 -8.01 20.93
N GLU A 76 -13.94 -8.56 20.31
CA GLU A 76 -14.18 -8.41 18.87
C GLU A 76 -14.40 -6.95 18.47
N THR A 77 -15.13 -6.17 19.28
CA THR A 77 -15.31 -4.73 19.04
C THR A 77 -13.99 -3.98 19.14
N ARG A 78 -13.18 -4.29 20.17
CA ARG A 78 -11.84 -3.70 20.35
C ARG A 78 -10.92 -4.04 19.17
N ARG A 79 -10.96 -5.28 18.70
CA ARG A 79 -10.22 -5.71 17.51
C ARG A 79 -10.62 -4.89 16.29
N ARG A 80 -11.92 -4.77 15.99
CA ARG A 80 -12.41 -3.96 14.85
C ARG A 80 -12.01 -2.49 14.96
N GLN A 81 -12.02 -1.91 16.17
CA GLN A 81 -11.56 -0.54 16.38
C GLN A 81 -10.06 -0.39 16.08
N SER A 82 -9.23 -1.37 16.47
CA SER A 82 -7.80 -1.35 16.13
C SER A 82 -7.58 -1.48 14.62
N GLU A 83 -8.25 -2.42 13.96
CA GLU A 83 -8.15 -2.62 12.51
C GLU A 83 -8.60 -1.37 11.75
N PHE A 84 -9.69 -0.74 12.18
CA PHE A 84 -10.16 0.52 11.61
C PHE A 84 -9.14 1.65 11.79
N THR A 85 -8.57 1.80 12.99
CA THR A 85 -7.65 2.90 13.28
C THR A 85 -6.36 2.76 12.48
N THR A 86 -5.80 1.55 12.43
CA THR A 86 -4.62 1.22 11.63
C THR A 86 -4.90 1.40 10.14
N GLY A 87 -5.97 0.79 9.63
CA GLY A 87 -6.35 0.90 8.21
C GLY A 87 -6.62 2.35 7.80
N ARG A 88 -7.24 3.16 8.66
CA ARG A 88 -7.45 4.59 8.41
C ARG A 88 -6.12 5.34 8.30
N GLN A 89 -5.16 5.09 9.18
CA GLN A 89 -3.85 5.75 9.14
C GLN A 89 -3.06 5.34 7.88
N GLU A 90 -3.06 4.06 7.53
CA GLU A 90 -2.44 3.55 6.31
C GLU A 90 -3.05 4.19 5.06
N MET A 91 -4.38 4.25 4.99
CA MET A 91 -5.08 4.87 3.87
C MET A 91 -4.81 6.37 3.78
N ILE A 92 -4.77 7.10 4.90
CA ILE A 92 -4.40 8.52 4.89
C ILE A 92 -3.00 8.70 4.31
N GLN A 93 -2.02 7.90 4.72
CA GLN A 93 -0.65 8.00 4.23
C GLN A 93 -0.55 7.67 2.73
N ASN A 94 -1.17 6.56 2.31
CA ASN A 94 -1.15 6.12 0.92
C ASN A 94 -1.85 7.12 0.00
N LEU A 95 -3.05 7.59 0.40
CA LEU A 95 -3.80 8.57 -0.37
C LEU A 95 -3.05 9.89 -0.46
N THR A 96 -2.52 10.40 0.65
CA THR A 96 -1.73 11.65 0.66
C THR A 96 -0.53 11.56 -0.29
N ARG A 97 0.22 10.46 -0.25
CA ARG A 97 1.33 10.23 -1.17
C ARG A 97 0.86 10.17 -2.63
N SER A 98 -0.19 9.40 -2.91
CA SER A 98 -0.71 9.22 -4.26
C SER A 98 -1.25 10.52 -4.87
N VAL A 99 -1.92 11.35 -4.07
CA VAL A 99 -2.41 12.66 -4.49
C VAL A 99 -1.24 13.56 -4.87
N ALA A 100 -0.21 13.65 -4.01
CA ALA A 100 0.98 14.46 -4.32
C ALA A 100 1.67 14.01 -5.61
N MET A 101 1.81 12.69 -5.84
CA MET A 101 2.39 12.16 -7.08
C MET A 101 1.54 12.48 -8.32
N LEU A 102 0.21 12.40 -8.20
CA LEU A 102 -0.70 12.71 -9.30
C LEU A 102 -0.69 14.22 -9.63
N GLU A 103 -0.65 15.09 -8.61
CA GLU A 103 -0.56 16.53 -8.81
C GLU A 103 0.76 16.93 -9.48
N GLU A 104 1.89 16.33 -9.08
CA GLU A 104 3.18 16.56 -9.73
C GLU A 104 3.17 16.05 -11.18
N GLY A 105 2.60 14.86 -11.41
CA GLY A 105 2.43 14.29 -12.74
C GLY A 105 1.57 15.17 -13.65
N GLU A 106 0.48 15.73 -13.13
CA GLU A 106 -0.39 16.65 -13.88
C GLU A 106 0.38 17.89 -14.35
N ILE A 107 1.17 18.52 -13.45
CA ILE A 107 1.97 19.69 -13.79
C ILE A 107 3.04 19.33 -14.83
N ALA A 108 3.70 18.18 -14.67
CA ALA A 108 4.70 17.70 -15.61
C ALA A 108 4.10 17.49 -17.01
N HIS A 109 2.96 16.79 -17.11
CA HIS A 109 2.26 16.57 -18.39
C HIS A 109 1.77 17.87 -19.02
N ARG A 110 1.27 18.84 -18.23
CA ARG A 110 0.89 20.15 -18.76
C ARG A 110 2.09 20.90 -19.35
N ARG A 111 3.22 20.94 -18.65
CA ARG A 111 4.47 21.55 -19.16
C ARG A 111 4.96 20.87 -20.43
N GLU A 112 4.90 19.54 -20.47
CA GLU A 112 5.30 18.76 -21.63
C GLU A 112 4.37 19.01 -22.83
N ALA A 113 3.06 19.08 -22.61
CA ALA A 113 2.08 19.44 -23.63
C ALA A 113 2.31 20.85 -24.18
N GLU A 114 2.63 21.83 -23.33
CA GLU A 114 3.00 23.17 -23.78
C GLU A 114 4.27 23.17 -24.64
N GLN A 115 5.29 22.40 -24.25
CA GLN A 115 6.53 22.27 -25.03
C GLN A 115 6.28 21.61 -26.39
N ARG A 116 5.47 20.55 -26.43
CA ARG A 116 5.01 19.93 -27.68
C ARG A 116 4.24 20.92 -28.55
N GLY A 117 3.34 21.70 -27.95
CA GLY A 117 2.56 22.73 -28.63
C GLY A 117 3.44 23.80 -29.30
N ARG A 118 4.47 24.28 -28.59
CA ARG A 118 5.45 25.23 -29.14
C ARG A 118 6.20 24.64 -30.33
N ALA A 119 6.78 23.45 -30.16
CA ALA A 119 7.54 22.78 -31.22
C ALA A 119 6.67 22.49 -32.46
N LEU A 120 5.40 22.10 -32.25
CA LEU A 120 4.43 21.90 -33.34
C LEU A 120 4.13 23.21 -34.07
N GLY A 121 3.98 24.33 -33.34
CA GLY A 121 3.82 25.65 -33.92
C GLY A 121 5.01 26.05 -34.77
N ASP A 122 6.23 25.95 -34.23
CA ASP A 122 7.47 26.29 -34.92
C ASP A 122 7.66 25.44 -36.19
N MET A 123 7.37 24.14 -36.10
CA MET A 123 7.44 23.23 -37.24
C MET A 123 6.43 23.59 -38.35
N LYS A 124 5.20 24.00 -37.98
CA LYS A 124 4.20 24.44 -38.96
C LYS A 124 4.63 25.72 -39.68
N ILE A 125 5.20 26.68 -38.95
CA ILE A 125 5.72 27.92 -39.52
C ILE A 125 6.89 27.62 -40.47
N ALA A 126 7.80 26.72 -40.07
CA ALA A 126 8.91 26.30 -40.92
C ALA A 126 8.41 25.60 -42.19
N LEU A 127 7.41 24.72 -42.08
CA LEU A 127 6.78 24.05 -43.21
C LEU A 127 6.14 25.05 -44.17
N GLU A 128 5.37 26.01 -43.66
CA GLU A 128 4.74 27.05 -44.48
C GLU A 128 5.78 27.87 -45.26
N LYS A 129 6.88 28.28 -44.61
CA LYS A 129 7.98 29.01 -45.26
C LYS A 129 8.66 28.20 -46.36
N VAL A 130 8.80 26.89 -46.18
CA VAL A 130 9.39 26.02 -47.22
C VAL A 130 8.40 25.83 -48.38
N LEU A 131 7.10 25.66 -48.09
CA LEU A 131 6.07 25.51 -49.12
C LEU A 131 5.83 26.80 -49.92
N SER A 132 6.10 27.97 -49.34
CA SER A 132 5.97 29.25 -50.03
C SER A 132 7.16 29.58 -50.96
N LEU A 133 8.21 28.76 -50.95
CA LEU A 133 9.31 28.89 -51.90
C LEU A 133 8.82 28.55 -53.30
N ASN A 134 8.84 29.55 -54.19
CA ASN A 134 8.47 29.39 -55.59
C ASN A 134 9.66 29.72 -56.50
N SER A 135 10.33 28.68 -57.00
CA SER A 135 11.45 28.83 -57.93
C SER A 135 11.05 29.26 -59.34
N GLU A 136 9.77 29.14 -59.71
CA GLU A 136 9.28 29.53 -61.04
C GLU A 136 9.20 31.05 -61.22
N ALA A 137 9.18 31.81 -60.11
CA ALA A 137 9.13 33.27 -60.12
C ALA A 137 10.52 33.93 -60.28
N TRP A 138 11.61 33.16 -60.34
CA TRP A 138 12.97 33.67 -60.38
C TRP A 138 13.40 34.00 -61.81
N ASP A 139 14.10 35.12 -61.97
CA ASP A 139 14.70 35.55 -63.24
C ASP A 139 16.22 35.68 -63.11
N LYS A 140 16.92 35.90 -64.23
CA LYS A 140 18.40 36.02 -64.23
C LYS A 140 18.94 37.17 -63.37
N THR A 141 18.14 38.18 -63.08
CA THR A 141 18.58 39.38 -62.34
C THR A 141 18.45 39.19 -60.84
N ASN A 142 17.51 38.37 -60.37
CA ASN A 142 17.27 38.09 -58.95
C ASN A 142 17.68 36.69 -58.48
N PHE A 143 18.06 35.80 -59.41
CA PHE A 143 18.34 34.38 -59.14
C PHE A 143 19.28 34.14 -57.95
N GLU A 144 20.47 34.76 -57.93
CA GLU A 144 21.46 34.53 -56.86
C GLU A 144 20.95 34.95 -55.47
N VAL A 145 20.17 36.05 -55.42
CA VAL A 145 19.62 36.58 -54.16
C VAL A 145 18.50 35.68 -53.65
N GLU A 146 17.56 35.31 -54.53
CA GLU A 146 16.44 34.43 -54.16
C GLU A 146 16.90 33.00 -53.85
N LEU A 147 17.91 32.49 -54.56
CA LEU A 147 18.54 31.20 -54.25
C LEU A 147 19.16 31.20 -52.86
N THR A 148 19.92 32.24 -52.52
CA THR A 148 20.52 32.38 -51.18
C THR A 148 19.45 32.46 -50.09
N ARG A 149 18.36 33.21 -50.34
CA ARG A 149 17.22 33.31 -49.43
C ARG A 149 16.50 31.97 -49.27
N ALA A 150 16.27 31.24 -50.35
CA ALA A 150 15.61 29.94 -50.34
C ALA A 150 16.44 28.90 -49.58
N LEU A 151 17.76 28.85 -49.82
CA LEU A 151 18.68 27.99 -49.06
C LEU A 151 18.65 28.31 -47.57
N THR A 152 18.68 29.60 -47.21
CA THR A 152 18.59 30.03 -45.80
C THR A 152 17.28 29.57 -45.15
N THR A 153 16.15 29.69 -45.87
CA THR A 153 14.85 29.20 -45.40
C THR A 153 14.86 27.69 -45.15
N VAL A 154 15.42 26.92 -46.08
CA VAL A 154 15.51 25.45 -45.95
C VAL A 154 16.43 25.05 -44.79
N ASP A 155 17.57 25.71 -44.62
CA ASP A 155 18.50 25.40 -43.53
C ASP A 155 17.91 25.73 -42.15
N ASN A 156 17.19 26.86 -42.02
CA ASN A 156 16.44 27.17 -40.82
C ASN A 156 15.38 26.10 -40.52
N ALA A 157 14.64 25.64 -41.53
CA ALA A 157 13.65 24.57 -41.35
C ALA A 157 14.30 23.24 -40.92
N ARG A 158 15.48 22.90 -41.45
CA ARG A 158 16.26 21.73 -41.00
C ARG A 158 16.70 21.85 -39.55
N MET A 159 17.12 23.02 -39.11
CA MET A 159 17.50 23.26 -37.72
C MET A 159 16.32 23.03 -36.77
N GLU A 160 15.13 23.57 -37.10
CA GLU A 160 13.93 23.37 -36.29
C GLU A 160 13.49 21.91 -36.23
N TRP A 161 13.51 21.21 -37.38
CA TRP A 161 13.19 19.80 -37.43
C TRP A 161 14.16 18.93 -36.62
N ASN A 162 15.47 19.20 -36.73
CA ASN A 162 16.49 18.48 -35.97
C ASN A 162 16.36 18.75 -34.46
N SER A 163 16.11 20.00 -34.07
CA SER A 163 15.94 20.37 -32.66
C SER A 163 14.72 19.65 -32.04
N ALA A 164 13.63 19.52 -32.80
CA ALA A 164 12.43 18.81 -32.38
C ALA A 164 12.67 17.29 -32.29
N ARG A 165 13.35 16.68 -33.27
CA ARG A 165 13.62 15.22 -33.28
C ARG A 165 14.49 14.74 -32.13
N VAL A 166 15.39 15.59 -31.64
CA VAL A 166 16.20 15.28 -30.45
C VAL A 166 15.33 15.28 -29.19
N LYS A 167 14.34 16.18 -29.11
CA LYS A 167 13.45 16.31 -27.95
C LYS A 167 12.30 15.30 -27.97
N PHE A 168 11.78 14.96 -29.15
CA PHE A 168 10.61 14.12 -29.33
C PHE A 168 10.97 12.87 -30.14
N ALA A 169 11.23 11.77 -29.42
CA ALA A 169 11.67 10.50 -30.00
C ALA A 169 10.67 9.91 -31.02
N GLU A 170 9.37 10.20 -30.87
CA GLU A 170 8.31 9.80 -31.81
C GLU A 170 8.54 10.30 -33.24
N LEU A 171 9.26 11.41 -33.41
CA LEU A 171 9.62 11.96 -34.72
C LEU A 171 10.75 11.17 -35.41
N ASN A 172 11.40 10.24 -34.73
CA ASN A 172 12.47 9.39 -35.28
C ASN A 172 11.94 8.08 -35.91
N GLY A 173 10.64 7.82 -35.87
CA GLY A 173 10.02 6.65 -36.49
C GLY A 173 9.85 5.44 -35.56
N ASP A 174 10.30 5.50 -34.31
CA ASP A 174 10.12 4.46 -33.30
C ASP A 174 8.74 4.51 -32.59
N ALA A 175 7.74 5.07 -33.26
CA ALA A 175 6.36 5.18 -32.77
C ALA A 175 5.70 3.83 -32.43
N ALA A 176 6.34 2.70 -32.77
CA ALA A 176 5.90 1.36 -32.38
C ALA A 176 6.11 1.03 -30.89
N GLN A 177 6.86 1.84 -30.12
CA GLN A 177 7.09 1.59 -28.69
C GLN A 177 6.42 2.59 -27.73
N SER A 178 6.10 3.80 -28.18
CA SER A 178 5.44 4.81 -27.32
C SER A 178 3.95 4.56 -27.06
N GLY A 179 3.35 3.56 -27.71
CA GLY A 179 1.95 3.17 -27.51
C GLY A 179 1.74 1.84 -26.77
N ARG A 180 2.80 1.13 -26.37
CA ARG A 180 2.66 -0.09 -25.55
C ARG A 180 2.37 0.30 -24.11
N ASN A 181 1.09 0.54 -23.85
CA ASN A 181 0.49 0.16 -22.58
C ASN A 181 0.95 -1.29 -22.26
N PRO A 182 1.53 -1.61 -21.09
CA PRO A 182 2.02 -2.95 -20.82
C PRO A 182 0.84 -3.82 -20.41
N GLU A 183 -0.06 -4.09 -21.34
CA GLU A 183 -1.04 -5.16 -21.21
C GLU A 183 -0.83 -6.15 -22.34
N GLY A 184 -0.14 -7.24 -22.00
CA GLY A 184 -0.15 -8.50 -22.74
C GLY A 184 0.50 -8.51 -24.13
N ALA A 185 1.77 -8.94 -24.19
CA ALA A 185 2.25 -10.04 -25.06
C ALA A 185 3.78 -9.96 -25.21
N GLY A 186 4.48 -11.00 -24.74
CA GLY A 186 5.84 -11.28 -25.19
C GLY A 186 5.85 -11.96 -26.58
N PRO A 187 6.99 -12.51 -27.03
CA PRO A 187 8.36 -12.30 -26.59
C PRO A 187 9.23 -11.72 -27.71
N ALA A 188 10.08 -10.75 -27.38
CA ALA A 188 11.29 -10.49 -28.15
C ALA A 188 12.38 -9.98 -27.19
N SER A 189 13.23 -10.90 -26.75
CA SER A 189 14.59 -10.59 -26.30
C SER A 189 15.51 -10.48 -27.53
N PRO A 190 16.75 -9.97 -27.45
CA PRO A 190 17.48 -9.53 -26.24
C PRO A 190 18.16 -8.16 -26.39
N ALA A 191 18.10 -7.30 -25.38
CA ALA A 191 19.12 -6.25 -25.19
C ALA A 191 19.15 -5.80 -23.73
N SER A 192 20.15 -6.32 -23.01
CA SER A 192 20.97 -5.64 -22.02
C SER A 192 20.34 -4.41 -21.33
N GLY A 193 19.53 -4.67 -20.31
CA GLY A 193 19.03 -3.67 -19.37
C GLY A 193 18.56 -4.38 -18.12
N ILE A 194 18.85 -3.80 -16.96
CA ILE A 194 18.42 -4.32 -15.65
C ILE A 194 16.89 -4.55 -15.71
N PRO A 195 16.36 -5.73 -15.34
CA PRO A 195 14.93 -6.01 -15.45
C PRO A 195 14.14 -5.05 -14.56
N HIS A 196 13.36 -4.17 -15.17
CA HIS A 196 12.58 -3.14 -14.47
C HIS A 196 11.14 -3.58 -14.13
N GLY A 197 10.79 -4.85 -14.38
CA GLY A 197 9.45 -5.41 -14.11
C GLY A 197 9.46 -6.63 -13.18
N PHE A 198 8.45 -6.72 -12.30
CA PHE A 198 8.25 -7.85 -11.38
C PHE A 198 8.18 -9.20 -12.12
N ALA A 199 7.53 -9.25 -13.29
CA ALA A 199 7.44 -10.46 -14.11
C ALA A 199 8.80 -10.92 -14.66
N ASP A 200 9.68 -9.99 -15.04
CA ASP A 200 11.04 -10.30 -15.51
C ASP A 200 11.94 -10.74 -14.36
N LEU A 201 11.80 -10.13 -13.18
CA LEU A 201 12.46 -10.56 -11.94
C LEU A 201 12.01 -11.95 -11.50
N CYS A 202 10.72 -12.28 -11.63
CA CYS A 202 10.19 -13.62 -11.36
C CYS A 202 10.73 -14.66 -12.35
N ARG A 203 10.82 -14.34 -13.65
CA ARG A 203 11.42 -15.23 -14.66
C ARG A 203 12.90 -15.45 -14.43
N LEU A 204 13.64 -14.41 -14.06
CA LEU A 204 15.05 -14.51 -13.70
C LEU A 204 15.25 -15.36 -12.44
N GLY A 205 14.41 -15.15 -11.42
CA GLY A 205 14.39 -15.97 -10.21
C GLY A 205 14.08 -17.44 -10.49
N PHE A 206 13.15 -17.73 -11.39
CA PHE A 206 12.83 -19.10 -11.79
C PHE A 206 13.98 -19.75 -12.56
N ALA A 207 14.61 -19.01 -13.47
CA ALA A 207 15.78 -19.50 -14.22
C ALA A 207 16.97 -19.81 -13.31
N ILE A 208 17.24 -18.98 -12.30
CA ILE A 208 18.33 -19.18 -11.33
C ILE A 208 18.07 -20.36 -10.40
N ASN A 209 16.81 -20.60 -10.00
CA ASN A 209 16.46 -21.66 -9.05
C ASN A 209 16.21 -23.02 -9.72
N TRP A 210 16.03 -23.07 -11.04
CA TRP A 210 15.79 -24.31 -11.80
C TRP A 210 16.84 -25.42 -11.60
N PRO A 211 18.17 -25.13 -11.54
CA PRO A 211 19.19 -26.16 -11.31
C PRO A 211 19.06 -26.82 -9.92
N LEU A 212 18.66 -26.07 -8.89
CA LEU A 212 18.45 -26.59 -7.54
C LEU A 212 17.23 -27.52 -7.48
N PHE A 213 16.17 -27.17 -8.21
CA PHE A 213 14.98 -28.02 -8.34
C PHE A 213 15.29 -29.33 -9.06
N LEU A 214 16.05 -29.29 -10.16
CA LEU A 214 16.48 -30.51 -10.86
C LEU A 214 17.36 -31.40 -9.98
N LEU A 215 18.29 -30.80 -9.22
CA LEU A 215 19.13 -31.54 -8.28
C LEU A 215 18.28 -32.20 -7.19
N GLY A 216 17.32 -31.47 -6.61
CA GLY A 216 16.39 -31.99 -5.61
C GLY A 216 15.51 -33.12 -6.15
N LEU A 217 15.01 -32.99 -7.39
CA LEU A 217 14.21 -34.03 -8.06
C LEU A 217 15.05 -35.30 -8.29
N LEU A 218 16.31 -35.16 -8.70
CA LEU A 218 17.21 -36.28 -8.93
C LEU A 218 17.53 -37.02 -7.63
N ILE A 219 17.79 -36.28 -6.54
CA ILE A 219 17.97 -36.87 -5.21
C ILE A 219 16.68 -37.57 -4.75
N PHE A 220 15.51 -36.97 -4.97
CA PHE A 220 14.23 -37.57 -4.63
C PHE A 220 13.97 -38.87 -5.41
N LEU A 221 14.20 -38.86 -6.73
CA LEU A 221 14.05 -40.05 -7.59
C LEU A 221 15.00 -41.17 -7.19
N THR A 222 16.26 -40.85 -6.89
CA THR A 222 17.22 -41.85 -6.42
C THR A 222 16.82 -42.45 -5.07
N LEU A 223 16.27 -41.65 -4.15
CA LEU A 223 15.75 -42.17 -2.87
C LEU A 223 14.46 -42.98 -3.04
N TRP A 224 13.60 -42.61 -3.97
CA TRP A 224 12.37 -43.34 -4.29
C TRP A 224 12.66 -44.71 -4.92
N PHE A 225 13.59 -44.78 -5.88
CA PHE A 225 13.99 -46.04 -6.51
C PHE A 225 14.84 -46.94 -5.62
N ARG A 226 15.40 -46.41 -4.53
CA ARG A 226 16.20 -47.16 -3.56
C ARG A 226 15.39 -47.64 -2.35
N ARG A 227 14.07 -47.41 -2.34
CA ARG A 227 13.11 -47.85 -1.33
C ARG A 227 12.19 -48.91 -1.92
#